data_AF-A0A7V3D4R1-F1
#
_entry.id   AF-A0A7V3D4R1-F1
#
_cell.length_a   1.000
_cell.length_b   1.000
_cell.length_c   1.000
_cell.angle_alpha   90.00
_cell.angle_beta   90.00
_cell.angle_gamma   90.00
#
_symmetry.space_group_name_H-M   'P 1'
#
loop_
_entity.id
_entity.type
_entity.pdbx_description
1 polymer ?
#
loop_
_entity_poly.entity_id
_entity_poly.type
_entity_poly.pdbx_seq_one_letter_code
_entity_poly.pdbx_strand_id
1 'polypeptide(L)'
;IIGNDNSLLGGLLGVLVLLATNHMVVSFLYRHPTLDRKVEGEPVVLVSHGRIIESNLARELITIDELRAAIHRQGLDDFADVEKAILETSGTITVFARHPTPQEAVDEALSDRLNRLDRSLARLLELLEAKSPDARKDLA
;
A
#
# COMPACT_ATOMS: atom_id res chain seq x y z
N ILE A 1 -11.08 3.78 58.79
CA ILE A 1 -12.54 3.87 58.98
C ILE A 1 -13.17 3.89 57.59
N ILE A 2 -13.40 2.70 57.02
CA ILE A 2 -14.40 2.51 55.98
C ILE A 2 -15.50 1.81 56.76
N GLY A 3 -16.50 2.59 57.19
CA GLY A 3 -17.51 2.16 58.13
C GLY A 3 -18.87 2.66 57.68
N ASN A 4 -19.72 1.68 57.34
CA ASN A 4 -21.17 1.67 57.32
C ASN A 4 -21.94 2.75 56.52
N ASP A 5 -22.73 2.23 55.57
CA ASP A 5 -23.94 2.83 55.03
C ASP A 5 -23.75 3.95 53.99
N ASN A 6 -23.39 3.55 52.76
CA ASN A 6 -23.93 4.10 51.50
C ASN A 6 -23.31 3.45 50.24
N SER A 7 -22.96 2.14 50.24
CA SER A 7 -22.32 1.50 49.08
C SER A 7 -23.20 1.58 47.80
N LEU A 8 -24.53 1.52 47.96
CA LEU A 8 -25.49 1.73 46.86
C LEU A 8 -25.57 3.20 46.43
N LEU A 9 -25.56 4.15 47.38
CA LEU A 9 -25.71 5.58 47.10
C LEU A 9 -24.40 6.17 46.54
N GLY A 10 -23.26 5.77 47.07
CA GLY A 10 -21.93 6.06 46.54
C GLY A 10 -21.67 5.39 45.19
N GLY A 11 -22.16 4.15 44.99
CA GLY A 11 -22.17 3.50 43.69
C GLY A 11 -23.04 4.26 42.67
N LEU A 12 -24.26 4.65 43.05
CA LEU A 12 -25.16 5.44 42.21
C LEU A 12 -24.56 6.82 41.88
N LEU A 13 -23.96 7.50 42.87
CA LEU A 13 -23.24 8.75 42.66
C LEU A 13 -22.04 8.57 41.74
N GLY A 14 -21.26 7.50 41.92
CA GLY A 14 -20.15 7.16 41.04
C GLY A 14 -20.60 6.93 39.59
N VAL A 15 -21.69 6.19 39.38
CA VAL A 15 -22.31 5.99 38.06
C VAL A 15 -22.79 7.32 37.49
N LEU A 16 -23.46 8.16 38.28
CA LEU A 16 -23.95 9.45 37.84
C LEU A 16 -22.80 10.38 37.41
N VAL A 17 -21.72 10.42 38.20
CA VAL A 17 -20.51 11.21 37.90
C VAL A 17 -19.82 10.67 36.66
N LEU A 18 -19.70 9.35 36.51
CA LEU A 18 -19.11 8.73 35.32
C LEU A 18 -19.94 9.04 34.07
N LEU A 19 -21.27 8.88 34.12
CA LEU A 19 -22.17 9.23 33.01
C LEU A 19 -22.10 10.71 32.66
N ALA A 20 -22.14 11.59 33.68
CA ALA A 20 -22.04 13.03 33.47
C ALA A 20 -20.70 13.41 32.83
N THR A 21 -19.60 12.85 33.32
CA THR A 21 -18.25 13.10 32.78
C THR A 21 -18.13 12.58 31.35
N ASN A 22 -18.56 11.34 31.10
CA ASN A 22 -18.55 10.74 29.77
C ASN A 22 -19.41 11.56 28.79
N HIS A 23 -20.62 11.95 29.19
CA HIS A 23 -21.49 12.79 28.37
C HIS A 23 -20.87 14.16 28.10
N MET A 24 -20.22 14.78 29.09
CA MET A 24 -19.56 16.06 28.94
C MET A 24 -18.38 15.97 27.96
N VAL A 25 -17.55 14.93 28.06
CA VAL A 25 -16.44 14.67 27.13
C VAL A 25 -16.95 14.45 25.72
N VAL A 26 -17.95 13.58 25.53
CA VAL A 26 -18.54 13.30 24.21
C VAL A 26 -19.18 14.56 23.63
N SER A 27 -19.99 15.29 24.39
CA SER A 27 -20.63 16.52 23.92
C SER A 27 -19.60 17.61 23.55
N PHE A 28 -18.50 17.69 24.30
CA PHE A 28 -17.40 18.61 24.02
C PHE A 28 -16.65 18.25 22.73
N LEU A 29 -16.35 16.96 22.52
CA LEU A 29 -15.73 16.46 21.27
C LEU A 29 -16.64 16.72 20.06
N TYR A 30 -17.94 16.40 20.17
CA TYR A 30 -18.93 16.66 19.11
C TYR A 30 -19.08 18.15 18.76
N ARG A 31 -18.93 19.05 19.74
CA ARG A 31 -18.99 20.51 19.49
C ARG A 31 -17.71 21.07 18.87
N HIS A 32 -16.60 20.36 18.98
CA HIS A 32 -15.31 20.76 18.44
C HIS A 32 -14.76 19.70 17.47
N PRO A 33 -15.32 19.57 16.25
CA PRO A 33 -14.89 18.58 15.27
C PRO A 33 -13.41 18.71 14.85
N THR A 34 -12.78 19.86 15.08
CA THR A 34 -11.34 20.06 14.87
C THR A 34 -10.48 19.40 15.95
N LEU A 35 -11.00 19.24 17.17
CA LEU A 35 -10.38 18.47 18.24
C LEU A 35 -10.64 16.97 18.03
N ASP A 36 -11.84 16.61 17.57
CA ASP A 36 -12.20 15.24 17.22
C ASP A 36 -11.28 14.65 16.14
N ARG A 37 -11.06 15.39 15.03
CA ARG A 37 -10.10 15.00 13.96
C ARG A 37 -8.65 14.92 14.45
N LYS A 38 -8.27 15.66 15.49
CA LYS A 38 -6.94 15.57 16.12
C LYS A 38 -6.81 14.37 17.05
N VAL A 39 -7.91 13.93 17.68
CA VAL A 39 -7.94 12.82 18.63
C VAL A 39 -8.08 11.49 17.90
N GLU A 40 -8.92 11.42 16.87
CA GLU A 40 -9.02 10.23 16.04
C GLU A 40 -7.80 10.13 15.11
N GLY A 41 -7.36 11.20 14.47
CA GLY A 41 -6.29 11.18 13.48
C GLY A 41 -6.83 10.88 12.07
N GLU A 42 -6.26 11.54 11.05
CA GLU A 42 -6.70 11.36 9.67
C GLU A 42 -5.78 10.39 8.92
N PRO A 43 -6.31 9.60 7.97
CA PRO A 43 -5.47 8.77 7.11
C PRO A 43 -4.47 9.64 6.34
N VAL A 44 -3.21 9.21 6.30
CA VAL A 44 -2.12 9.97 5.69
C VAL A 44 -1.56 9.22 4.49
N VAL A 45 -1.54 9.88 3.33
CA VAL A 45 -0.92 9.30 2.13
C VAL A 45 0.60 9.34 2.27
N LEU A 46 1.25 8.18 2.26
CA LEU A 46 2.71 8.03 2.33
C LEU A 46 3.34 7.92 0.93
N VAL A 47 2.65 7.30 -0.02
CA VAL A 47 3.08 7.14 -1.43
C VAL A 47 1.95 7.52 -2.36
N SER A 48 2.27 8.22 -3.45
CA SER A 48 1.33 8.52 -4.53
C SER A 48 2.01 8.37 -5.89
N HIS A 49 1.41 7.57 -6.78
CA HIS A 49 1.90 7.26 -8.13
C HIS A 49 3.39 6.87 -8.14
N GLY A 50 3.77 6.03 -7.19
CA GLY A 50 5.12 5.55 -6.95
C GLY A 50 6.12 6.55 -6.40
N ARG A 51 5.67 7.74 -5.98
CA ARG A 51 6.52 8.74 -5.32
C ARG A 51 6.23 8.79 -3.83
N ILE A 52 7.29 8.73 -3.04
CA ILE A 52 7.24 8.87 -1.59
C ILE A 52 6.95 10.33 -1.23
N ILE A 53 6.03 10.56 -0.30
CA ILE A 53 5.72 11.89 0.24
C ILE A 53 6.52 12.07 1.54
N GLU A 54 7.78 12.46 1.41
CA GLU A 54 8.74 12.56 2.53
C GLU A 54 8.23 13.43 3.69
N SER A 55 7.51 14.50 3.40
CA SER A 55 6.91 15.37 4.43
C SER A 55 5.89 14.65 5.31
N ASN A 56 5.16 13.68 4.75
CA ASN A 56 4.20 12.88 5.49
C ASN A 56 4.91 11.77 6.28
N LEU A 57 5.95 11.13 5.72
CA LEU A 57 6.77 10.17 6.47
C LEU A 57 7.40 10.81 7.71
N ALA A 58 7.98 12.01 7.56
CA ALA A 58 8.58 12.75 8.67
C ALA A 58 7.55 13.16 9.74
N ARG A 59 6.34 13.55 9.32
CA ARG A 59 5.26 13.94 10.23
C ARG A 59 4.73 12.77 11.04
N GLU A 60 4.58 11.61 10.40
CA GLU A 60 4.06 10.39 11.01
C GLU A 60 5.15 9.51 11.64
N LEU A 61 6.41 9.99 11.66
CA LEU A 61 7.59 9.28 12.20
C LEU A 61 7.80 7.89 11.56
N ILE A 62 7.42 7.74 10.29
CA ILE A 62 7.58 6.49 9.52
C ILE A 62 8.90 6.56 8.73
N THR A 63 9.73 5.54 8.92
CA THR A 63 10.97 5.39 8.15
C THR A 63 10.70 4.82 6.76
N ILE A 64 11.61 5.09 5.82
CA ILE A 64 11.56 4.51 4.47
C ILE A 64 11.61 2.97 4.53
N ASP A 65 12.37 2.41 5.49
CA ASP A 65 12.50 0.96 5.65
C ASP A 65 11.20 0.31 6.16
N GLU A 66 10.48 0.95 7.09
CA GLU A 66 9.16 0.48 7.53
C GLU A 66 8.13 0.51 6.40
N LEU A 67 8.14 1.60 5.61
CA LEU A 67 7.28 1.72 4.44
C LEU A 67 7.62 0.65 3.39
N ARG A 68 8.91 0.44 3.11
CA ARG A 68 9.38 -0.62 2.20
C ARG A 68 8.96 -2.01 2.70
N ALA A 69 9.12 -2.29 3.99
CA ALA A 69 8.69 -3.55 4.59
C ALA A 69 7.16 -3.73 4.51
N ALA A 70 6.37 -2.65 4.59
CA ALA A 70 4.92 -2.71 4.37
C ALA A 70 4.57 -3.04 2.92
N ILE A 71 5.28 -2.47 1.95
CA ILE A 71 5.10 -2.73 0.52
C ILE A 71 5.52 -4.17 0.17
N HIS A 72 6.66 -4.65 0.68
CA HIS A 72 7.10 -6.04 0.51
C HIS A 72 6.13 -7.05 1.09
N ARG A 73 5.51 -6.76 2.25
CA ARG A 73 4.46 -7.62 2.83
C ARG A 73 3.24 -7.78 1.93
N GLN A 74 3.01 -6.84 1.01
CA GLN A 74 1.92 -6.88 0.03
C GLN A 74 2.37 -7.51 -1.31
N GLY A 75 3.60 -8.01 -1.39
CA GLY A 75 4.14 -8.69 -2.58
C GLY A 75 4.64 -7.77 -3.68
N LEU A 76 4.89 -6.49 -3.37
CA LEU A 76 5.47 -5.51 -4.30
C LEU A 76 6.93 -5.24 -3.93
N ASP A 77 7.82 -5.12 -4.92
CA ASP A 77 9.26 -4.96 -4.69
C ASP A 77 9.74 -3.51 -4.74
N ASP A 78 9.10 -2.70 -5.59
CA ASP A 78 9.45 -1.29 -5.82
C ASP A 78 8.30 -0.36 -5.44
N PHE A 79 8.64 0.86 -5.05
CA PHE A 79 7.67 1.95 -4.91
C PHE A 79 7.03 2.30 -6.26
N ALA A 80 7.73 2.12 -7.39
CA ALA A 80 7.19 2.38 -8.72
C ALA A 80 5.89 1.59 -9.01
N ASP A 81 5.80 0.38 -8.43
CA ASP A 81 4.65 -0.52 -8.54
C ASP A 81 3.51 -0.16 -7.58
N VAL A 82 3.66 0.87 -6.77
CA VAL A 82 2.67 1.35 -5.80
C VAL A 82 1.93 2.56 -6.37
N GLU A 83 0.63 2.43 -6.59
CA GLU A 83 -0.23 3.54 -6.95
C GLU A 83 -0.47 4.47 -5.75
N LYS A 84 -0.72 3.88 -4.58
CA LYS A 84 -0.97 4.63 -3.36
C LYS A 84 -0.61 3.81 -2.12
N ALA A 85 0.01 4.44 -1.13
CA ALA A 85 0.14 3.87 0.21
C ALA A 85 -0.46 4.84 1.23
N ILE A 86 -1.30 4.35 2.14
CA ILE A 86 -2.02 5.16 3.13
C ILE A 86 -1.72 4.58 4.51
N LEU A 87 -1.29 5.44 5.43
CA LEU A 87 -1.30 5.16 6.86
C LEU A 87 -2.71 5.40 7.38
N GLU A 88 -3.39 4.34 7.75
CA GLU A 88 -4.70 4.40 8.38
C GLU A 88 -4.60 4.89 9.82
N THR A 89 -5.70 5.41 10.34
CA THR A 89 -5.83 5.83 11.74
C THR A 89 -5.51 4.72 12.76
N SER A 90 -5.63 3.45 12.35
CA SER A 90 -5.25 2.29 13.16
C SER A 90 -3.73 2.07 13.29
N GLY A 91 -2.91 2.85 12.57
CA GLY A 91 -1.47 2.63 12.44
C GLY A 91 -1.09 1.57 11.39
N THR A 92 -2.07 1.05 10.65
CA THR A 92 -1.82 0.08 9.56
C THR A 92 -1.51 0.82 8.26
N ILE A 93 -0.54 0.31 7.49
CA ILE A 93 -0.24 0.82 6.15
C ILE A 93 -0.99 -0.03 5.12
N THR A 94 -1.95 0.57 4.42
CA THR A 94 -2.66 -0.01 3.28
C THR A 94 -1.93 0.36 1.99
N VAL A 95 -1.64 -0.62 1.12
CA VAL A 95 -0.93 -0.40 -0.15
C VAL A 95 -1.82 -0.80 -1.33
N PHE A 96 -1.88 0.06 -2.33
CA PHE A 96 -2.58 -0.14 -3.59
C PHE A 96 -1.55 -0.30 -4.70
N ALA A 97 -1.56 -1.45 -5.37
CA ALA A 97 -0.70 -1.70 -6.51
C ALA A 97 -1.09 -0.85 -7.72
N ARG A 98 -0.10 -0.47 -8.52
CA ARG A 98 -0.29 0.15 -9.83
C ARG A 98 -0.84 -0.90 -10.79
N HIS A 99 -1.91 -0.53 -11.50
CA HIS A 99 -2.37 -1.31 -12.64
C HIS A 99 -1.77 -0.71 -13.92
N PRO A 100 -1.12 -1.51 -14.76
CA PRO A 100 -0.63 -1.03 -16.05
C PRO A 100 -1.81 -0.53 -16.87
N THR A 101 -1.61 0.58 -17.55
CA THR A 101 -2.61 1.13 -18.46
C THR A 101 -2.83 0.18 -19.63
N PRO A 102 -3.99 0.21 -20.30
CA PRO A 102 -4.23 -0.64 -21.47
C PRO A 102 -3.19 -0.45 -22.57
N GLN A 103 -2.62 0.74 -22.69
CA GLN A 103 -1.57 1.04 -23.66
C GLN A 103 -0.24 0.38 -23.28
N GLU A 104 0.20 0.49 -22.03
CA GLU A 104 1.41 -0.19 -21.55
C GLU A 104 1.30 -1.71 -21.68
N ALA A 105 0.13 -2.29 -21.38
CA ALA A 105 -0.11 -3.72 -21.56
C ALA A 105 -0.04 -4.16 -23.04
N VAL A 106 -0.51 -3.32 -23.97
CA VAL A 106 -0.40 -3.57 -25.40
C VAL A 106 1.04 -3.48 -25.86
N ASP A 107 1.77 -2.45 -25.43
CA ASP A 107 3.17 -2.23 -25.81
C ASP A 107 4.08 -3.36 -25.30
N GLU A 108 3.82 -3.84 -24.08
CA GLU A 108 4.46 -5.02 -23.52
C GLU A 108 4.14 -6.25 -24.37
N ALA A 109 2.85 -6.51 -24.66
CA ALA A 109 2.45 -7.66 -25.48
C ALA A 109 3.02 -7.63 -26.91
N LEU A 110 3.17 -6.45 -27.52
CA LEU A 110 3.79 -6.27 -28.84
C LEU A 110 5.27 -6.60 -28.78
N SER A 111 6.00 -6.02 -27.82
CA SER A 111 7.42 -6.31 -27.57
C SER A 111 7.66 -7.81 -27.37
N ASP A 112 6.78 -8.42 -26.59
CA ASP A 112 6.85 -9.85 -26.25
C ASP A 112 6.62 -10.73 -27.49
N ARG A 113 5.70 -10.33 -28.36
CA ARG A 113 5.43 -11.00 -29.64
C ARG A 113 6.60 -10.85 -30.61
N LEU A 114 7.22 -9.68 -30.71
CA LEU A 114 8.40 -9.46 -31.55
C LEU A 114 9.56 -10.35 -31.10
N ASN A 115 9.85 -10.39 -29.80
CA ASN A 115 10.89 -11.26 -29.23
C ASN A 115 10.64 -12.76 -29.48
N ARG A 116 9.37 -13.18 -29.59
CA ARG A 116 9.04 -14.57 -29.96
C ARG A 116 9.28 -14.84 -31.44
N LEU A 117 9.04 -13.87 -32.32
CA LEU A 117 9.32 -14.00 -33.75
C LEU A 117 10.83 -14.10 -34.00
N ASP A 118 11.64 -13.24 -33.39
CA ASP A 118 13.10 -13.28 -33.54
C ASP A 118 13.67 -14.64 -33.13
N ARG A 119 13.24 -15.17 -31.98
CA ARG A 119 13.62 -16.52 -31.53
C ARG A 119 13.14 -17.63 -32.44
N SER A 120 12.04 -17.43 -33.17
CA SER A 120 11.51 -18.43 -34.10
C SER A 120 12.29 -18.40 -35.42
N LEU A 121 12.62 -17.21 -35.94
CA LEU A 121 13.47 -17.05 -37.11
C LEU A 121 14.88 -17.59 -36.87
N ALA A 122 15.48 -17.29 -35.71
CA ALA A 122 16.79 -17.84 -35.33
C ALA A 122 16.80 -19.37 -35.38
N ARG A 123 15.76 -20.02 -34.85
CA ARG A 123 15.60 -21.48 -34.90
C ARG A 123 15.44 -22.02 -36.32
N LEU A 124 14.70 -21.33 -37.19
CA LEU A 124 14.55 -21.75 -38.58
C LEU A 124 15.87 -21.64 -39.35
N LEU A 125 16.64 -20.56 -39.13
CA LEU A 125 17.95 -20.39 -39.74
C LEU A 125 18.92 -21.49 -39.29
N GLU A 126 18.94 -21.82 -38.00
CA GLU A 126 19.74 -22.93 -37.46
C GLU A 126 19.34 -24.28 -38.09
N LEU A 127 18.04 -24.53 -38.28
CA LEU A 127 17.55 -25.74 -38.95
C LEU A 127 17.93 -25.78 -40.44
N LEU A 128 17.98 -24.64 -41.13
CA LEU A 128 18.41 -24.57 -42.52
C LEU A 128 19.92 -24.77 -42.65
N GLU A 129 20.73 -24.19 -41.76
CA GLU A 129 22.18 -24.42 -41.71
C GLU A 129 22.51 -25.88 -41.42
N ALA A 130 21.81 -26.50 -40.45
CA ALA A 130 21.99 -27.91 -40.11
C ALA A 130 21.61 -28.87 -41.25
N LYS A 131 20.68 -28.47 -42.13
CA LYS A 131 20.19 -29.29 -43.25
C LYS A 131 20.93 -29.04 -44.57
N SER A 132 21.80 -28.03 -44.65
CA SER A 132 22.56 -27.68 -45.85
C SER A 132 24.10 -27.74 -45.68
N PRO A 133 24.71 -28.93 -45.44
CA PRO A 133 26.14 -29.12 -45.66
C PRO A 133 26.50 -29.24 -47.16
N ASP A 134 25.54 -29.63 -48.02
CA ASP A 134 25.80 -30.07 -49.40
C ASP A 134 25.76 -28.97 -50.47
N ALA A 135 25.14 -27.81 -50.22
CA ALA A 135 25.03 -26.74 -51.22
C ALA A 135 26.38 -26.05 -51.56
N ARG A 136 27.46 -26.34 -50.81
CA ARG A 136 28.82 -25.84 -51.09
C ARG A 136 29.67 -26.77 -51.95
N LYS A 137 29.26 -28.04 -52.15
CA LYS A 137 30.02 -28.99 -52.97
C LYS A 137 29.77 -28.84 -54.48
N ASP A 138 28.65 -28.25 -54.88
CA ASP A 138 28.26 -28.14 -56.29
C ASP A 138 28.75 -26.83 -56.97
N LEU A 139 29.52 -26.01 -56.25
CA LEU A 139 30.13 -24.77 -56.77
C LEU A 139 31.66 -24.79 -56.80
N ALA A 140 32.29 -25.95 -56.61
CA ALA A 140 33.74 -26.15 -56.75
C ALA A 140 34.09 -26.89 -58.04
#